data_AF-K1VFN4-F1
#
_entry.id   AF-K1VFN4-F1
#
_cell.length_a   1.000
_cell.length_b   1.000
_cell.length_c   1.000
_cell.angle_alpha   90.00
_cell.angle_beta   90.00
_cell.angle_gamma   90.00
#
_symmetry.space_group_name_H-M   'P 1'
#
loop_
_entity.id
_entity.type
_entity.pdbx_description
1 polymer ?
#
loop_
_entity_poly.entity_id
_entity_poly.type
_entity_poly.pdbx_seq_one_letter_code
_entity_poly.pdbx_strand_id
1 'polypeptide(L)' 'MIEIEGKGFKYIVNTTFSENLGQAGRADMSCHWEDTDAAVQEMFSNDTMIVVCLAYAVRV' A
#
# COMPACT_ATOMS: atom_id res chain seq x y z
N MET A 1 15.72 -9.09 5.22
CA MET A 1 14.31 -9.50 5.25
C MET A 1 13.76 -8.94 6.55
N ILE A 2 12.78 -8.05 6.51
CA ILE A 2 12.10 -7.58 7.73
C ILE A 2 11.15 -8.69 8.17
N GLU A 3 11.17 -9.01 9.45
CA GLU A 3 10.23 -9.95 10.05
C GLU A 3 8.95 -9.19 10.41
N ILE A 4 7.82 -9.65 9.88
CA ILE A 4 6.49 -9.11 10.20
C ILE A 4 5.92 -9.90 11.38
N GLU A 5 5.12 -9.24 12.22
CA GLU A 5 4.45 -9.90 13.33
C GLU A 5 3.48 -10.97 12.80
N GLY A 6 3.76 -12.24 13.04
CA GLY A 6 3.03 -13.35 12.43
C GLY A 6 1.67 -13.64 13.08
N LYS A 7 1.31 -12.96 14.19
CA LYS A 7 0.09 -13.24 14.96
C LYS A 7 -0.71 -11.97 15.26
N GLY A 8 -2.03 -12.15 15.37
CA GLY A 8 -2.95 -11.06 15.75
C GLY A 8 -3.31 -10.10 14.62
N PHE A 9 -2.68 -10.20 13.45
CA PHE A 9 -2.98 -9.36 12.29
C PHE A 9 -3.14 -10.19 11.00
N LYS A 10 -4.03 -9.71 10.12
CA LYS A 10 -4.07 -10.05 8.70
C LYS A 10 -3.41 -8.94 7.92
N TYR A 11 -2.48 -9.32 7.06
CA TYR A 11 -1.82 -8.40 6.15
C TYR A 11 -2.46 -8.47 4.76
N ILE A 12 -2.84 -7.31 4.23
CA ILE A 12 -3.38 -7.17 2.88
C ILE A 12 -2.43 -6.26 2.11
N VAL A 13 -2.10 -6.62 0.88
CA VAL A 13 -1.23 -5.81 0.01
C VAL A 13 -1.91 -5.63 -1.33
N ASN A 14 -2.03 -4.38 -1.78
CA ASN A 14 -2.48 -4.03 -3.11
C ASN A 14 -1.37 -3.26 -3.83
N THR A 15 -0.95 -3.79 -4.98
CA THR A 15 0.08 -3.16 -5.81
C THR A 15 -0.54 -2.78 -7.15
N THR A 16 -0.48 -1.50 -7.49
CA THR A 16 -0.86 -1.00 -8.81
C THR A 16 0.41 -0.69 -9.61
N PHE A 17 0.47 -1.21 -10.84
CA PHE A 17 1.56 -0.94 -11.78
C PHE A 17 0.97 -0.29 -13.03
N SER A 18 1.61 0.76 -13.53
CA SER A 18 1.17 1.49 -14.72
C SER A 18 2.35 2.06 -15.49
N GLU A 19 2.19 2.24 -16.79
CA GLU A 19 3.18 2.96 -17.61
C GLU A 19 3.21 4.44 -17.22
N ASN A 20 4.42 5.03 -17.24
CA ASN A 20 4.57 6.47 -17.09
C ASN A 20 4.53 7.14 -18.47
N LEU A 21 3.40 7.75 -18.80
CA LEU A 21 3.20 8.55 -20.02
C LEU A 21 3.15 10.05 -19.70
N GLY A 22 3.65 10.47 -18.53
CA GLY A 22 3.63 11.85 -18.06
C GLY A 22 2.28 12.31 -17.49
N GLN A 23 1.34 11.39 -17.23
CA GLN A 23 0.05 11.69 -16.64
C GLN A 23 0.16 12.06 -15.15
N ALA A 24 -0.72 12.96 -14.70
CA ALA A 24 -0.94 13.16 -13.27
C ALA A 24 -1.77 11.98 -12.71
N GLY A 25 -1.30 11.40 -11.61
CA GLY A 25 -1.98 10.32 -10.90
C GLY A 25 -2.15 10.66 -9.42
N ARG A 26 -3.20 10.12 -8.80
CA ARG A 26 -3.39 10.14 -7.35
C ARG A 26 -3.75 8.73 -6.92
N ALA A 27 -3.03 8.24 -5.93
CA ALA A 27 -3.45 7.07 -5.17
C ALA A 27 -3.81 7.53 -3.76
N ASP A 28 -4.96 7.08 -3.29
CA ASP A 28 -5.51 7.45 -1.99
C ASP A 28 -6.38 6.29 -1.49
N MET A 29 -6.72 6.31 -0.22
CA MET A 29 -7.59 5.31 0.40
C MET A 29 -8.44 5.92 1.49
N SER A 30 -9.59 5.29 1.74
CA SER A 30 -10.44 5.58 2.89
C SER A 30 -10.77 4.25 3.56
N CYS A 31 -10.58 4.19 4.88
CA CYS A 31 -10.73 2.97 5.67
C CYS A 31 -11.66 3.21 6.86
N HIS A 32 -12.40 2.17 7.23
CA HIS A 32 -12.90 2.02 8.60
C HIS A 32 -11.90 1.15 9.34
N TRP A 33 -11.29 1.69 10.40
CA TRP A 33 -10.25 1.01 11.18
C TRP A 33 -10.50 1.12 12.68
N GLU A 34 -9.89 0.22 13.45
CA GLU A 34 -9.72 0.37 14.90
C GLU A 34 -8.31 0.89 15.23
N ASP A 35 -8.08 1.35 16.46
CA ASP A 35 -6.81 1.98 16.91
C ASP A 35 -5.57 1.12 16.68
N THR A 36 -5.75 -0.20 16.54
CA THR A 36 -4.66 -1.15 16.34
C THR A 36 -4.35 -1.46 14.88
N ASP A 37 -5.21 -1.06 13.96
CA ASP A 37 -4.98 -1.29 12.53
C ASP A 37 -4.01 -0.25 11.97
N ALA A 38 -3.33 -0.59 10.88
CA ALA A 38 -2.44 0.32 10.19
C ALA A 38 -2.63 0.23 8.67
N ALA A 39 -2.49 1.36 7.99
CA ALA A 39 -2.37 1.43 6.55
C ALA A 39 -1.15 2.28 6.17
N VAL A 40 -0.35 1.77 5.24
CA VAL A 40 0.83 2.45 4.72
C VAL A 40 0.75 2.47 3.21
N GLN A 41 1.10 3.61 2.62
CA GLN A 41 1.13 3.81 1.20
C GLN A 41 2.52 4.27 0.78
N GLU A 42 3.06 3.64 -0.26
CA GLU A 42 4.32 4.05 -0.88
C GLU A 42 4.13 4.19 -2.39
N MET A 43 4.72 5.23 -2.98
CA MET A 43 4.72 5.44 -4.42
C MET A 43 6.15 5.54 -4.95
N PHE A 44 6.40 4.86 -6.05
CA PHE A 44 7.64 4.94 -6.81
C PHE A 44 7.34 5.27 -8.26
N SER A 45 8.15 6.13 -8.87
CA SER A 45 8.06 6.41 -10.31
C SER A 45 9.44 6.61 -10.91
N ASN A 46 9.60 6.18 -12.16
CA ASN A 46 10.73 6.53 -13.01
C ASN A 46 10.20 6.90 -14.41
N ASP A 47 11.09 7.04 -15.40
CA ASP A 47 10.75 7.49 -16.75
C ASP A 47 9.74 6.59 -17.50
N THR A 48 9.57 5.33 -17.10
CA THR A 48 8.74 4.35 -17.84
C THR A 48 7.61 3.75 -17.01
N MET A 49 7.67 3.83 -15.69
CA MET A 49 6.70 3.15 -14.81
C MET A 49 6.37 3.96 -13.56
N ILE A 50 5.14 3.76 -13.09
CA ILE A 50 4.63 4.21 -11.80
C ILE A 50 4.15 2.97 -11.05
N VAL A 51 4.55 2.85 -9.78
CA VAL A 51 4.15 1.78 -8.87
C VAL A 51 3.59 2.39 -7.61
N VAL A 52 2.44 1.90 -7.19
CA VAL A 52 1.82 2.25 -5.92
C VAL A 52 1.64 0.97 -5.13
N CYS A 53 2.15 0.96 -3.90
CA CYS A 53 1.94 -0.14 -2.95
C CYS A 53 1.11 0.38 -1.77
N LEU A 54 0.02 -0.32 -1.46
CA LEU A 54 -0.84 -0.07 -0.32
C LEU A 54 -0.79 -1.33 0.56
N ALA A 55 -0.28 -1.20 1.77
CA ALA A 55 -0.18 -2.27 2.74
C ALA A 55 -1.07 -1.99 3.95
N TYR A 56 -1.81 -3.00 4.39
CA TYR A 56 -2.72 -2.94 5.52
C TYR A 56 -2.33 -4.00 6.55
N ALA A 57 -2.42 -3.65 7.82
CA ALA A 57 -2.40 -4.58 8.95
C ALA A 57 -3.73 -4.43 9.69
N VAL A 58 -4.57 -5.46 9.65
CA VAL A 58 -5.90 -5.47 10.26
C VAL A 58 -5.94 -6.50 11.37
N ARG A 59 -6.31 -6.10 12.59
CA ARG A 59 -6.35 -7.00 13.74
C ARG A 59 -7.39 -8.12 13.55
N VAL A 60 -7.07 -9.32 14.04
CA VAL A 60 -7.95 -10.50 14.03
C VAL A 60 -8.45 -10.81 15.44
#